data_AF-A0A139WS42-F1
#
_entry.id   AF-A0A139WS42-F1
#
_cell.length_a   1.000
_cell.length_b   1.000
_cell.length_c   1.000
_cell.angle_alpha   90.00
_cell.angle_beta   90.00
_cell.angle_gamma   90.00
#
_symmetry.space_group_name_H-M   'P 1'
#
loop_
_entity.id
_entity.type
_entity.pdbx_description
1 polymer ?
#
loop_
_entity_poly.entity_id
_entity_poly.type
_entity_poly.pdbx_seq_one_letter_code
_entity_poly.pdbx_strand_id
1 'polypeptide(L)'
;MHLSEIAMPRRVTIEPHLSLEELERSYWQTKELIKRTHYQTIWLLAKGTRTEEVAEVTGYSRSWIYELVWGYNRIGAETLGDQRSSNQGSSEPLLDDVQQA
;
A
#
# COMPACT_ATOMS: atom_id res chain seq x y z
N MET A 1 -4.23 31.96 18.74
CA MET A 1 -4.19 32.49 17.36
C MET A 1 -4.16 31.30 16.41
N HIS A 2 -5.13 31.31 15.49
CA HIS A 2 -5.24 30.58 14.22
C HIS A 2 -4.35 29.36 13.96
N LEU A 3 -5.01 28.20 13.99
CA LEU A 3 -5.07 27.21 12.92
C LEU A 3 -3.73 26.86 12.26
N SER A 4 -3.03 25.87 12.80
CA SER A 4 -2.29 24.94 11.96
C SER A 4 -3.34 24.13 11.20
N GLU A 5 -3.72 24.66 10.05
CA GLU A 5 -4.33 23.92 8.95
C GLU A 5 -3.31 22.85 8.55
N ILE A 6 -3.28 21.74 9.29
CA ILE A 6 -2.62 20.51 8.87
C ILE A 6 -3.29 20.21 7.55
N ALA A 7 -2.63 20.52 6.44
CA ALA A 7 -3.11 20.23 5.10
C ALA A 7 -3.57 18.77 5.12
N MET A 8 -4.89 18.56 5.15
CA MET A 8 -5.47 17.25 5.38
C MET A 8 -4.97 16.38 4.24
N PRO A 9 -4.03 15.44 4.49
CA PRO A 9 -3.40 14.74 3.40
C PRO A 9 -4.50 13.96 2.69
N ARG A 10 -4.46 14.05 1.36
CA ARG A 10 -5.50 13.52 0.50
C ARG A 10 -5.70 12.05 0.83
N ARG A 11 -6.87 11.72 1.36
CA ARG A 11 -7.21 10.33 1.67
C ARG A 11 -7.27 9.56 0.36
N VAL A 12 -6.64 8.40 0.35
CA VAL A 12 -6.71 7.49 -0.76
C VAL A 12 -8.05 6.77 -0.70
N THR A 13 -8.78 6.77 -1.81
CA THR A 13 -10.02 6.00 -1.94
C THR A 13 -9.69 4.60 -2.45
N ILE A 14 -10.24 3.58 -1.78
CA ILE A 14 -10.13 2.18 -2.19
C ILE A 14 -11.43 1.80 -2.89
N GLU A 15 -11.33 1.25 -4.10
CA GLU A 15 -12.48 0.69 -4.81
C GLU A 15 -12.99 -0.57 -4.09
N PRO A 16 -14.31 -0.77 -3.94
CA PRO A 16 -14.88 -1.86 -3.16
C PRO A 16 -14.87 -3.19 -3.95
N HIS A 17 -13.73 -3.60 -4.49
CA HIS A 17 -13.53 -4.91 -5.13
C HIS A 17 -13.66 -6.05 -4.13
N LEU A 18 -13.29 -5.79 -2.88
CA LEU A 18 -13.55 -6.63 -1.71
C LEU A 18 -14.13 -5.77 -0.60
N SER A 19 -15.07 -6.33 0.15
CA SER A 19 -15.54 -5.76 1.41
C SER A 19 -14.42 -5.70 2.46
N LEU A 20 -14.62 -4.88 3.49
CA LEU A 20 -13.65 -4.75 4.58
C LEU A 20 -13.41 -6.09 5.28
N GLU A 21 -14.48 -6.88 5.44
CA GLU A 21 -14.45 -8.21 6.04
C GLU A 21 -13.71 -9.23 5.17
N GLU A 22 -13.85 -9.14 3.85
CA GLU A 22 -13.12 -10.00 2.91
C GLU A 22 -11.63 -9.68 2.86
N LEU A 23 -11.27 -8.39 2.97
CA LEU A 23 -9.88 -7.94 3.08
C LEU A 23 -9.25 -8.47 4.38
N GLU A 24 -9.94 -8.33 5.50
CA GLU A 24 -9.50 -8.88 6.79
C GLU A 24 -9.34 -10.41 6.72
N ARG A 25 -10.36 -11.11 6.24
CA ARG A 25 -10.31 -12.58 6.11
C ARG A 25 -9.14 -13.02 5.22
N SER A 26 -8.94 -12.35 4.09
CA SER A 26 -7.83 -12.61 3.19
C SER A 26 -6.48 -12.41 3.88
N TYR A 27 -6.32 -11.36 4.68
CA TYR A 27 -5.12 -11.14 5.48
C TYR A 27 -4.85 -12.30 6.46
N TRP A 28 -5.86 -12.81 7.14
CA TRP A 28 -5.72 -13.94 8.08
C TRP A 28 -5.42 -15.28 7.41
N GLN A 29 -6.00 -15.52 6.23
CA GLN A 29 -5.88 -16.79 5.51
C GLN A 29 -4.62 -16.88 4.64
N THR A 30 -4.07 -15.74 4.23
CA THR A 30 -2.91 -15.69 3.35
C THR A 30 -1.64 -16.12 4.08
N LYS A 31 -0.99 -17.17 3.54
CA LYS A 31 0.29 -17.69 4.06
C LYS A 31 1.51 -17.01 3.44
N GLU A 32 1.36 -16.48 2.23
CA GLU A 32 2.43 -15.78 1.51
C GLU A 32 2.65 -14.40 2.13
N LEU A 33 3.87 -14.13 2.61
CA LEU A 33 4.18 -12.92 3.36
C LEU A 33 3.91 -11.64 2.55
N ILE A 34 4.35 -11.61 1.29
CA ILE A 34 4.18 -10.47 0.39
C ILE A 34 2.68 -10.19 0.22
N LYS A 35 1.92 -11.18 -0.27
CA LYS A 35 0.47 -11.09 -0.46
C LYS A 35 -0.28 -10.69 0.81
N ARG A 36 0.14 -11.19 1.97
CA ARG A 36 -0.44 -10.82 3.27
C ARG A 36 -0.23 -9.34 3.56
N THR A 37 0.96 -8.80 3.34
CA THR A 37 1.22 -7.37 3.55
C THR A 37 0.45 -6.49 2.56
N HIS A 38 0.26 -6.94 1.31
CA HIS A 38 -0.62 -6.26 0.35
C HIS A 38 -2.07 -6.16 0.86
N TYR A 39 -2.63 -7.29 1.32
CA TYR A 39 -3.97 -7.29 1.93
C TYR A 39 -4.04 -6.40 3.16
N GLN A 40 -3.03 -6.44 4.05
CA GLN A 40 -2.96 -5.57 5.22
C GLN A 40 -2.98 -4.08 4.84
N THR A 41 -2.22 -3.70 3.81
CA THR A 41 -2.13 -2.32 3.33
C THR A 41 -3.47 -1.82 2.81
N ILE A 42 -4.11 -2.58 1.91
CA ILE A 42 -5.42 -2.22 1.34
C ILE A 42 -6.50 -2.21 2.43
N TRP A 43 -6.49 -3.17 3.36
CA TRP A 43 -7.42 -3.23 4.47
C TRP A 43 -7.36 -2.00 5.39
N LEU A 44 -6.15 -1.59 5.79
CA LEU A 44 -5.96 -0.40 6.63
C LEU A 44 -6.46 0.86 5.91
N LEU A 45 -6.15 1.01 4.62
CA LEU A 45 -6.62 2.15 3.83
C LEU A 45 -8.15 2.13 3.65
N ALA A 46 -8.75 0.97 3.40
CA ALA A 46 -10.20 0.81 3.28
C ALA A 46 -10.93 1.13 4.60
N LYS A 47 -10.31 0.86 5.75
CA LYS A 47 -10.79 1.25 7.08
C LYS A 47 -10.72 2.78 7.32
N GLY A 48 -9.99 3.50 6.46
CA GLY A 48 -9.79 4.95 6.55
C GLY A 48 -8.51 5.35 7.28
N THR A 49 -7.59 4.42 7.53
CA THR A 49 -6.25 4.73 8.05
C THR A 49 -5.48 5.58 7.02
N ARG A 50 -4.65 6.51 7.52
CA ARG A 50 -3.90 7.42 6.66
C ARG A 50 -2.72 6.71 6.01
N THR A 51 -2.39 7.10 4.77
CA THR A 51 -1.24 6.53 4.04
C THR A 51 0.08 6.69 4.80
N GLU A 52 0.27 7.79 5.55
CA GLU A 52 1.46 7.97 6.39
C GLU A 52 1.55 6.92 7.51
N GLU A 53 0.45 6.71 8.23
CA GLU A 53 0.38 5.72 9.32
C GLU A 53 0.53 4.30 8.77
N VAL A 54 -0.05 4.02 7.59
CA VAL A 54 0.14 2.74 6.92
C VAL A 54 1.60 2.53 6.51
N ALA A 55 2.29 3.57 6.03
CA ALA A 55 3.72 3.50 5.72
C ALA A 55 4.55 3.20 6.97
N GLU A 56 4.26 3.84 8.11
CA GLU A 56 4.92 3.58 9.38
C GLU A 56 4.68 2.15 9.90
N VAL A 57 3.45 1.65 9.78
CA VAL A 57 3.07 0.29 10.23
C VAL A 57 3.66 -0.81 9.33
N THR A 58 3.70 -0.59 8.02
CA THR A 58 4.12 -1.60 7.05
C THR A 58 5.61 -1.52 6.68
N GLY A 59 6.25 -0.37 6.92
CA GLY A 59 7.62 -0.09 6.50
C GLY A 59 7.76 0.25 5.00
N TYR A 60 6.65 0.32 4.25
CA TYR A 60 6.69 0.66 2.82
C TYR A 60 6.70 2.16 2.58
N SER A 61 7.30 2.56 1.45
CA SER A 61 7.24 3.95 0.99
C SER A 61 5.82 4.32 0.55
N ARG A 62 5.48 5.60 0.68
CA ARG A 62 4.17 6.11 0.22
C ARG A 62 3.96 5.89 -1.27
N SER A 63 5.01 6.04 -2.10
CA SER A 63 4.95 5.80 -3.54
C SER A 63 4.51 4.37 -3.86
N TRP A 64 5.10 3.38 -3.19
CA TRP A 64 4.72 1.98 -3.37
C TRP A 64 3.28 1.71 -2.92
N ILE A 65 2.84 2.34 -1.84
CA ILE A 65 1.44 2.24 -1.40
C ILE A 65 0.49 2.81 -2.46
N TYR A 66 0.82 3.94 -3.09
CA TYR A 66 0.00 4.50 -4.17
C TYR A 66 -0.04 3.58 -5.41
N GLU A 67 1.07 2.97 -5.80
CA GLU A 67 1.13 1.99 -6.90
C GLU A 67 0.27 0.77 -6.60
N LEU A 68 0.38 0.24 -5.37
CA LEU A 68 -0.43 -0.87 -4.91
C LEU A 68 -1.93 -0.55 -4.99
N VAL A 69 -2.33 0.62 -4.48
CA VAL A 69 -3.73 1.05 -4.54
C VAL A 69 -4.18 1.27 -5.97
N TRP A 70 -3.35 1.86 -6.83
CA TRP A 70 -3.70 2.06 -8.23
C TRP A 70 -3.95 0.73 -8.94
N GLY A 71 -3.10 -0.26 -8.72
CA GLY A 71 -3.29 -1.62 -9.24
C GLY A 71 -4.57 -2.27 -8.70
N TYR A 72 -4.76 -2.21 -7.39
CA TYR A 72 -5.95 -2.76 -6.74
C TYR A 72 -7.23 -2.09 -7.24
N ASN A 73 -7.28 -0.77 -7.34
CA ASN A 73 -8.47 -0.05 -7.79
C ASN A 73 -8.79 -0.35 -9.27
N ARG A 74 -7.79 -0.63 -10.10
CA ARG A 74 -7.98 -0.88 -11.53
C ARG A 74 -8.37 -2.32 -11.85
N ILE A 75 -7.77 -3.30 -11.16
CA ILE A 75 -7.83 -4.73 -11.52
C ILE A 75 -8.43 -5.56 -10.37
N GLY A 76 -8.37 -5.08 -9.14
CA GLY A 76 -8.84 -5.78 -7.96
C GLY A 76 -7.76 -6.62 -7.28
N ALA A 77 -8.22 -7.61 -6.50
CA ALA A 77 -7.36 -8.43 -5.63
C ALA A 77 -6.32 -9.29 -6.38
N GLU A 78 -6.46 -9.46 -7.69
CA GLU A 78 -5.51 -10.18 -8.54
C GLU A 78 -4.12 -9.51 -8.57
N THR A 79 -4.05 -8.21 -8.28
CA THR A 79 -2.79 -7.45 -8.15
C THR A 79 -2.09 -7.64 -6.81
N LEU A 80 -2.76 -8.29 -5.84
CA LEU A 80 -2.20 -8.49 -4.50
C LEU A 80 -1.41 -9.79 -4.46
N GLY A 81 -0.10 -9.67 -4.20
CA GLY A 81 0.83 -10.80 -4.14
C GLY A 81 2.13 -10.52 -4.85
N ASP A 82 2.98 -11.54 -4.95
CA ASP A 82 4.28 -11.38 -5.60
C ASP A 82 4.16 -11.08 -7.10
N GLN A 83 4.26 -9.80 -7.45
CA GLN A 83 4.34 -9.33 -8.83
C GLN A 83 5.76 -9.40 -9.41
N ARG A 84 6.75 -10.01 -8.72
CA ARG A 84 8.12 -10.20 -9.27
C ARG A 84 8.14 -10.99 -10.58
N SER A 85 7.08 -11.74 -10.89
CA SER A 85 6.91 -12.40 -12.20
C SER A 85 6.45 -11.44 -13.32
N SER A 86 5.85 -10.31 -12.97
CA SER A 86 5.31 -9.33 -13.94
C SER A 86 6.12 -8.02 -14.00
N ASN A 87 7.09 -7.80 -13.10
CA ASN A 87 7.91 -6.59 -13.07
C ASN A 87 9.24 -6.77 -13.83
N GLN A 88 9.17 -7.03 -15.14
CA GLN A 88 10.27 -6.65 -16.03
C GLN A 88 10.21 -5.13 -16.23
N GLY A 89 10.93 -4.41 -15.37
CA GLY A 89 11.39 -3.05 -15.61
C GLY A 89 10.39 -1.94 -15.25
N SER A 90 10.45 -1.48 -14.00
CA SER A 90 10.36 -0.06 -13.61
C SER A 90 10.61 0.06 -12.10
N SER A 91 11.84 -0.21 -11.70
CA SER A 91 12.38 0.31 -10.45
C SER A 91 13.86 0.51 -10.72
N GLU A 92 14.21 1.65 -11.29
CA GLU A 92 15.56 2.15 -11.11
C GLU A 92 15.82 2.11 -9.59
N PRO A 93 16.87 1.43 -9.12
CA PRO A 93 17.27 1.55 -7.73
C PRO A 93 17.77 2.99 -7.55
N LEU A 94 16.91 3.88 -7.09
CA LEU A 94 17.31 5.18 -6.58
C LEU A 94 17.90 4.99 -5.16
N LEU A 95 18.95 4.18 -5.08
CA LEU A 95 19.90 4.19 -3.98
C LEU A 95 21.08 5.03 -4.45
N ASP A 96 20.92 6.36 -4.39
CA ASP A 96 22.07 7.25 -4.25
C ASP A 96 22.59 7.10 -2.80
N ASP A 97 23.18 5.95 -2.49
CA ASP A 97 24.05 5.83 -1.31
C ASP A 97 25.49 6.08 -1.76
N VAL A 98 25.76 7.33 -2.14
CA VAL A 98 27.09 7.90 -1.93
C VAL A 98 27.19 8.23 -0.45
N GLN A 99 27.82 7.36 0.35
CA GLN A 99 28.69 7.79 1.45
C GLN A 99 29.64 6.69 1.96
N GLN A 100 30.86 6.75 1.43
CA GLN A 100 32.15 6.78 2.14
C GLN A 100 32.45 5.72 3.23
N ALA A 101 33.40 4.83 2.95
CA ALA A 101 34.74 4.81 3.57
C ALA A 101 35.68 3.89 2.79
#